data_AF-A0A7J4TUD8-F1
#
_entry.id   AF-A0A7J4TUD8-F1
#
_cell.length_a   1.000
_cell.length_b   1.000
_cell.length_c   1.000
_cell.angle_alpha   90.00
_cell.angle_beta   90.00
_cell.angle_gamma   90.00
#
_symmetry.space_group_name_H-M   'P 1'
#
loop_
_entity.id
_entity.type
_entity.pdbx_description
1 polymer ?
#
loop_
_entity_poly.entity_id
_entity_poly.type
_entity_poly.pdbx_seq_one_letter_code
_entity_poly.pdbx_strand_id
1 'polypeptide(L)'
;GIFIIFVMVFSVVGFLNTEQPNTYNKITFVQVQKGWIAKTDFGRLLFSTHPSNVEQISVPAGVVQTLRESKVMMLTHDPGDPNKELLAMLGYNFLRLVEMENKENEKTKQVFFGVTQDLSSTPSRQTTQINQTASANQTNFTQPKQPANQKTIDCNDASPYIPVVKYETVNRSVMNATTNITFTNNCIILRGASESALVEVGDRLLYGYLGIIEDQQS
;
A
#
# COMPACT_ATOMS: atom_id res chain seq x y z
N GLY A 1 -54.70 7.44 15.66
CA GLY A 1 -54.01 6.92 16.86
C GLY A 1 -53.10 5.76 16.53
N ILE A 2 -53.66 4.61 16.18
CA ILE A 2 -52.93 3.34 15.98
C ILE A 2 -51.81 3.40 14.91
N PHE A 3 -52.00 4.17 13.83
CA PHE A 3 -51.00 4.30 12.76
C PHE A 3 -49.66 4.92 13.24
N ILE A 4 -49.71 5.89 14.15
CA ILE A 4 -48.50 6.55 14.68
C ILE A 4 -47.73 5.61 15.61
N ILE A 5 -48.43 4.77 16.37
CA ILE A 5 -47.83 3.77 17.25
C ILE A 5 -47.08 2.72 16.41
N PHE A 6 -47.65 2.30 15.28
CA PHE A 6 -47.02 1.31 14.39
C PHE A 6 -45.72 1.85 13.75
N VAL A 7 -45.68 3.13 13.37
CA VAL A 7 -44.50 3.79 12.80
C VAL A 7 -43.38 3.95 13.84
N MET A 8 -43.72 4.26 15.11
CA MET A 8 -42.72 4.35 16.18
C MET A 8 -42.12 2.98 16.57
N VAL A 9 -42.89 1.89 16.45
CA VAL A 9 -42.38 0.54 16.73
C VAL A 9 -41.52 0.01 15.56
N PHE A 10 -41.90 0.29 14.32
CA PHE A 10 -41.12 -0.15 13.14
C PHE A 10 -39.83 0.66 12.92
N SER A 11 -39.72 1.90 13.43
CA SER A 11 -38.48 2.67 13.28
C SER A 11 -37.30 2.08 14.06
N VAL A 12 -37.54 1.24 15.07
CA VAL A 12 -36.48 0.56 15.84
C VAL A 12 -36.00 -0.71 15.12
N VAL A 13 -36.80 -1.29 14.23
CA VAL A 13 -36.50 -2.55 13.53
C VAL A 13 -35.76 -2.33 12.20
N GLY A 14 -35.75 -1.09 11.69
CA GLY A 14 -35.18 -0.74 10.37
C GLY A 14 -33.64 -0.74 10.26
N PHE A 15 -32.90 -1.00 11.34
CA PHE A 15 -31.43 -1.01 11.34
C PHE A 15 -30.80 -2.40 11.53
N LEU A 16 -31.54 -3.47 11.28
CA LEU A 16 -30.93 -4.77 11.02
C LEU A 16 -30.51 -4.83 9.55
N ASN A 17 -29.55 -3.97 9.18
CA ASN A 17 -28.84 -4.14 7.92
C ASN A 17 -28.07 -5.45 8.07
N THR A 18 -28.58 -6.51 7.48
CA THR A 18 -27.91 -7.81 7.38
C THR A 18 -26.75 -7.66 6.42
N GLU A 19 -25.73 -6.89 6.82
CA GLU A 19 -24.40 -7.06 6.27
C GLU A 19 -24.02 -8.49 6.61
N GLN A 20 -24.27 -9.40 5.67
CA GLN A 20 -23.84 -10.77 5.82
C GLN A 20 -22.33 -10.71 6.04
N PRO A 21 -21.82 -11.21 7.18
CA PRO A 21 -20.40 -11.18 7.44
C PRO A 21 -19.71 -11.88 6.26
N ASN A 22 -18.93 -11.10 5.50
CA ASN A 22 -18.21 -11.64 4.37
C ASN A 22 -16.99 -12.34 4.95
N THR A 23 -17.06 -13.67 5.01
CA THR A 23 -15.99 -14.48 5.59
C THR A 23 -15.08 -14.97 4.48
N TYR A 24 -13.78 -14.78 4.66
CA TYR A 24 -12.75 -15.26 3.75
C TYR A 24 -11.69 -15.99 4.57
N ASN A 25 -11.43 -17.27 4.28
CA ASN A 25 -10.52 -18.12 5.05
C ASN A 25 -10.74 -18.03 6.57
N LYS A 26 -12.02 -18.10 7.01
CA LYS A 26 -12.47 -18.01 8.42
C LYS A 26 -12.25 -16.65 9.09
N ILE A 27 -11.73 -15.66 8.38
CA ILE A 27 -11.59 -14.29 8.85
C ILE A 27 -12.84 -13.51 8.44
N THR A 28 -13.43 -12.79 9.39
CA THR A 28 -14.60 -11.95 9.13
C THR A 28 -14.15 -10.57 8.66
N PHE A 29 -14.65 -10.15 7.50
CA PHE A 29 -14.47 -8.80 6.96
C PHE A 29 -15.77 -8.01 7.12
N VAL A 30 -15.65 -6.78 7.64
CA VAL A 30 -16.74 -5.83 7.78
C VAL A 30 -16.45 -4.63 6.89
N GLN A 31 -17.37 -4.31 5.99
CA GLN A 31 -17.21 -3.16 5.11
C GLN A 31 -17.43 -1.86 5.90
N VAL A 32 -16.57 -0.87 5.67
CA VAL A 32 -16.68 0.47 6.24
C VAL A 32 -16.50 1.51 5.13
N GLN A 33 -16.80 2.78 5.43
CA GLN A 33 -16.70 3.87 4.43
C GLN A 33 -15.33 3.98 3.74
N LYS A 34 -14.24 3.50 4.39
CA LYS A 34 -12.86 3.62 3.93
C LYS A 34 -12.22 2.29 3.50
N GLY A 35 -12.99 1.21 3.41
CA GLY A 35 -12.47 -0.11 3.02
C GLY A 35 -13.07 -1.25 3.84
N TRP A 36 -12.22 -2.19 4.25
CA TRP A 36 -12.60 -3.43 4.90
C TRP A 36 -11.85 -3.61 6.21
N ILE A 37 -12.56 -3.81 7.31
CA ILE A 37 -11.95 -4.15 8.59
C ILE A 37 -11.95 -5.66 8.73
N ALA A 38 -10.76 -6.25 8.85
CA ALA A 38 -10.59 -7.67 9.18
C ALA A 38 -10.24 -7.81 10.67
N LYS A 39 -10.84 -8.81 11.32
CA LYS A 39 -10.44 -9.24 12.67
C LYS A 39 -9.44 -10.39 12.54
N THR A 40 -8.16 -10.09 12.73
CA THR A 40 -7.06 -11.06 12.69
C THR A 40 -6.53 -11.31 14.11
N ASP A 41 -5.59 -12.24 14.24
CA ASP A 41 -4.88 -12.46 15.51
C ASP A 41 -4.07 -11.22 15.94
N PHE A 42 -3.69 -10.37 14.98
CA PHE A 42 -2.99 -9.09 15.21
C PHE A 42 -3.94 -7.93 15.56
N GLY A 43 -5.23 -8.19 15.71
CA GLY A 43 -6.25 -7.20 16.04
C GLY A 43 -7.10 -6.78 14.84
N ARG A 44 -7.46 -5.49 14.78
CA ARG A 44 -8.31 -4.94 13.70
C ARG A 44 -7.45 -4.24 12.67
N LEU A 45 -7.42 -4.77 11.46
CA LEU A 45 -6.67 -4.22 10.33
C LEU A 45 -7.65 -3.62 9.31
N LEU A 46 -7.31 -2.46 8.77
CA LEU A 46 -8.05 -1.82 7.69
C LEU A 46 -7.33 -2.11 6.37
N PHE A 47 -8.04 -2.73 5.44
CA PHE A 47 -7.63 -2.96 4.06
C PHE A 47 -8.45 -2.07 3.13
N SER A 48 -7.90 -1.69 1.99
CA SER A 48 -8.66 -0.92 1.00
C SER A 48 -9.55 -1.82 0.13
N THR A 49 -9.10 -3.04 -0.14
CA THR A 49 -9.74 -3.97 -1.08
C THR A 49 -10.05 -5.32 -0.42
N HIS A 50 -11.22 -5.90 -0.70
CA HIS A 50 -11.59 -7.24 -0.23
C HIS A 50 -10.66 -8.32 -0.82
N PRO A 51 -10.28 -9.36 -0.06
CA PRO A 51 -9.35 -10.41 -0.54
C PRO A 51 -9.79 -11.07 -1.85
N SER A 52 -11.09 -11.32 -2.03
CA SER A 52 -11.63 -11.94 -3.26
C SER A 52 -11.32 -11.16 -4.55
N ASN A 53 -11.10 -9.85 -4.44
CA ASN A 53 -10.87 -9.00 -5.62
C ASN A 53 -9.38 -8.99 -6.03
N VAL A 54 -8.49 -9.32 -5.10
CA VAL A 54 -7.04 -9.27 -5.30
C VAL A 54 -6.41 -10.66 -5.39
N GLU A 55 -7.14 -11.72 -5.08
CA GLU A 55 -6.66 -13.11 -5.13
C GLU A 55 -6.09 -13.51 -6.50
N GLN A 56 -6.65 -12.96 -7.58
CA GLN A 56 -6.17 -13.17 -8.95
C GLN A 56 -4.80 -12.55 -9.26
N ILE A 57 -4.30 -11.64 -8.41
CA ILE A 57 -2.97 -11.04 -8.56
C ILE A 57 -1.94 -12.08 -8.09
N SER A 58 -1.17 -12.61 -9.05
CA SER A 58 -0.14 -13.61 -8.81
C SER A 58 1.01 -13.04 -7.97
N VAL A 59 1.36 -13.73 -6.88
CA VAL A 59 2.55 -13.47 -6.07
C VAL A 59 3.61 -14.51 -6.42
N PRO A 60 4.83 -14.12 -6.84
CA PRO A 60 5.90 -15.06 -7.10
C PRO A 60 6.25 -15.89 -5.86
N ALA A 61 6.56 -17.17 -6.06
CA ALA A 61 7.01 -18.05 -4.98
C ALA A 61 8.20 -17.46 -4.23
N GLY A 62 8.22 -17.64 -2.91
CA GLY A 62 9.30 -17.16 -2.04
C GLY A 62 9.20 -15.70 -1.60
N VAL A 63 8.33 -14.87 -2.20
CA VAL A 63 8.13 -13.46 -1.78
C VAL A 63 7.64 -13.39 -0.34
N VAL A 64 6.55 -14.08 -0.02
CA VAL A 64 5.96 -14.09 1.33
C VAL A 64 6.93 -14.70 2.34
N GLN A 65 7.61 -15.78 1.97
CA GLN A 65 8.59 -16.43 2.85
C GLN A 65 9.77 -15.49 3.16
N THR A 66 10.34 -14.85 2.13
CA THR A 66 11.42 -13.87 2.29
C THR A 66 11.01 -12.73 3.21
N LEU A 67 9.80 -12.19 3.03
CA LEU A 67 9.30 -11.12 3.90
C LEU A 67 9.12 -11.60 5.34
N ARG A 68 8.59 -12.80 5.57
CA ARG A 68 8.37 -13.36 6.91
C ARG A 68 9.67 -13.64 7.64
N GLU A 69 10.65 -14.25 6.95
CA GLU A 69 11.94 -14.65 7.51
C GLU A 69 12.93 -13.49 7.70
N SER A 70 12.82 -12.43 6.91
CA SER A 70 13.69 -11.26 7.04
C SER A 70 13.58 -10.65 8.45
N LYS A 71 14.71 -10.21 9.02
CA LYS A 71 14.70 -9.42 10.27
C LYS A 71 14.64 -7.92 9.99
N VAL A 72 15.09 -7.53 8.80
CA VAL A 72 15.12 -6.14 8.38
C VAL A 72 14.56 -6.08 6.97
N MET A 73 13.76 -5.08 6.66
CA MET A 73 13.27 -4.84 5.31
C MET A 73 13.31 -3.37 4.97
N MET A 74 13.49 -3.07 3.69
CA MET A 74 13.53 -1.70 3.19
C MET A 74 12.33 -1.45 2.28
N LEU A 75 11.65 -0.33 2.47
CA LEU A 75 10.56 0.14 1.62
C LEU A 75 11.06 1.33 0.82
N THR A 76 10.86 1.33 -0.49
CA THR A 76 11.31 2.43 -1.35
C THR A 76 10.34 2.72 -2.50
N HIS A 77 10.41 3.94 -3.00
CA HIS A 77 9.62 4.43 -4.14
C HIS A 77 10.36 5.57 -4.84
N ASP A 78 9.96 5.84 -6.08
CA ASP A 78 10.46 6.98 -6.85
C ASP A 78 9.87 8.32 -6.35
N PRO A 79 10.67 9.29 -5.87
CA PRO A 79 10.21 10.62 -5.48
C PRO A 79 9.70 11.45 -6.65
N GLY A 80 10.09 11.08 -7.88
CA GLY A 80 9.57 11.64 -9.12
C GLY A 80 8.20 11.09 -9.50
N ASP A 81 7.73 10.01 -8.86
CA ASP A 81 6.43 9.41 -9.16
C ASP A 81 5.30 10.41 -8.85
N PRO A 82 4.35 10.63 -9.77
CA PRO A 82 3.21 11.51 -9.51
C PRO A 82 2.37 11.07 -8.31
N ASN A 83 2.45 9.79 -7.91
CA ASN A 83 1.70 9.18 -6.82
C ASN A 83 2.55 8.97 -5.56
N LYS A 84 3.68 9.67 -5.41
CA LYS A 84 4.59 9.53 -4.26
C LYS A 84 3.91 9.63 -2.88
N GLU A 85 2.86 10.45 -2.75
CA GLU A 85 2.09 10.57 -1.49
C GLU A 85 1.35 9.28 -1.15
N LEU A 86 0.70 8.67 -2.15
CA LEU A 86 0.05 7.37 -2.02
C LEU A 86 1.06 6.27 -1.68
N LEU A 87 2.22 6.28 -2.36
CA LEU A 87 3.30 5.33 -2.13
C LEU A 87 3.86 5.41 -0.71
N ALA A 88 4.06 6.62 -0.20
CA ALA A 88 4.47 6.83 1.18
C ALA A 88 3.43 6.31 2.18
N MET A 89 2.12 6.51 1.90
CA MET A 89 1.04 6.00 2.74
C MET A 89 0.98 4.46 2.73
N LEU A 90 1.12 3.81 1.58
CA LEU A 90 1.17 2.35 1.46
C LEU A 90 2.32 1.77 2.27
N GLY A 91 3.51 2.37 2.14
CA GLY A 91 4.67 1.98 2.94
C GLY A 91 4.41 2.13 4.45
N TYR A 92 3.82 3.26 4.87
CA TYR A 92 3.49 3.50 6.28
C TYR A 92 2.50 2.47 6.85
N ASN A 93 1.47 2.11 6.08
CA ASN A 93 0.53 1.06 6.46
C ASN A 93 1.23 -0.29 6.66
N PHE A 94 2.18 -0.62 5.78
CA PHE A 94 2.99 -1.83 5.91
C PHE A 94 3.87 -1.80 7.17
N LEU A 95 4.55 -0.68 7.45
CA LEU A 95 5.34 -0.51 8.68
C LEU A 95 4.49 -0.75 9.92
N ARG A 96 3.33 -0.11 9.99
CA ARG A 96 2.43 -0.23 11.14
C ARG A 96 2.02 -1.68 11.37
N LEU A 97 1.83 -2.45 10.31
CA LEU A 97 1.54 -3.88 10.43
C LEU A 97 2.69 -4.68 11.03
N VAL A 98 3.92 -4.43 10.56
CA VAL A 98 5.12 -5.08 11.12
C VAL A 98 5.33 -4.72 12.59
N GLU A 99 5.07 -3.47 12.97
CA GLU A 99 5.12 -3.04 14.38
C GLU A 99 4.10 -3.78 15.26
N MET A 100 2.88 -4.00 14.75
CA MET A 100 1.86 -4.77 15.47
C MET A 100 2.27 -6.24 15.62
N GLU A 101 2.84 -6.85 14.57
CA GLU A 101 3.34 -8.23 14.65
C GLU A 101 4.51 -8.36 15.65
N ASN A 102 5.43 -7.40 15.66
CA ASN A 102 6.54 -7.38 16.63
C ASN A 102 6.03 -7.35 18.06
N LYS A 103 4.99 -6.54 18.32
CA LYS A 103 4.39 -6.43 19.65
C LYS A 103 3.70 -7.73 20.07
N GLU A 104 3.01 -8.41 19.16
CA GLU A 104 2.25 -9.64 19.47
C GLU A 104 3.15 -10.87 19.61
N ASN A 105 4.19 -10.98 18.77
CA ASN A 105 5.03 -12.19 18.68
C ASN A 105 6.41 -12.04 19.34
N GLU A 106 6.65 -10.98 20.10
CA GLU A 106 7.97 -10.62 20.68
C GLU A 106 9.10 -10.62 19.62
N LYS A 107 8.76 -10.31 18.36
CA LYS A 107 9.73 -10.25 17.26
C LYS A 107 10.43 -8.88 17.22
N THR A 108 11.63 -8.86 16.66
CA THR A 108 12.46 -7.65 16.51
C THR A 108 12.66 -7.28 15.04
N LYS A 109 11.59 -7.35 14.24
CA LYS A 109 11.67 -6.98 12.82
C LYS A 109 11.78 -5.46 12.65
N GLN A 110 12.74 -4.98 11.87
CA GLN A 110 12.91 -3.55 11.61
C GLN A 110 12.55 -3.22 10.16
N VAL A 111 11.88 -2.08 9.95
CA VAL A 111 11.49 -1.60 8.63
C VAL A 111 12.12 -0.22 8.41
N PHE A 112 12.86 -0.07 7.33
CA PHE A 112 13.49 1.19 6.94
C PHE A 112 12.78 1.79 5.72
N PHE A 113 12.63 3.11 5.70
CA PHE A 113 12.07 3.84 4.56
C PHE A 113 13.17 4.57 3.81
N GLY A 114 13.27 4.27 2.52
CA GLY A 114 14.12 4.97 1.56
C GLY A 114 13.29 5.63 0.47
N VAL A 115 13.98 6.46 -0.30
CA VAL A 115 13.46 7.12 -1.49
C VAL A 115 14.47 6.85 -2.60
N THR A 116 14.05 6.43 -3.81
CA THR A 116 14.99 6.17 -4.91
C THR A 116 15.34 7.46 -5.65
N GLN A 117 16.55 8.02 -5.57
CA GLN A 117 16.92 9.05 -6.56
C GLN A 117 17.38 8.40 -7.86
N ASP A 118 16.69 8.70 -8.96
CA ASP A 118 17.12 8.32 -10.30
C ASP A 118 18.38 9.13 -10.67
N LEU A 119 19.55 8.49 -10.66
CA LEU A 119 20.82 9.13 -11.04
C LEU A 119 20.90 9.51 -12.54
N SER A 120 19.86 9.20 -13.32
CA SER A 120 19.81 9.45 -14.76
C SER A 120 19.34 10.86 -15.14
N SER A 121 18.71 11.62 -14.22
CA SER A 121 18.29 13.00 -14.49
C SER A 121 19.47 13.97 -14.35
N THR A 122 20.34 13.99 -15.36
CA THR A 122 21.33 15.07 -15.50
C THR A 122 20.55 16.38 -15.66
N PRO A 123 20.75 17.41 -14.83
CA PRO A 123 20.01 18.66 -14.94
C PRO A 123 20.38 19.34 -16.26
N SER A 124 19.56 19.17 -17.29
CA SER A 124 19.63 19.99 -18.50
C SER A 124 19.35 21.43 -18.07
N ARG A 125 20.36 22.29 -18.18
CA ARG A 125 20.25 23.75 -17.98
C ARG A 125 19.08 24.28 -18.83
N GLN A 126 17.91 24.46 -18.22
CA GLN A 126 16.84 25.25 -18.82
C GLN A 126 17.09 26.71 -18.48
N THR A 127 17.49 27.46 -19.50
CA THR A 127 17.57 28.92 -19.50
C THR A 127 16.14 29.47 -19.51
N THR A 128 15.57 29.72 -18.34
CA THR A 128 14.23 30.32 -18.23
C THR A 128 14.30 31.80 -18.59
N GLN A 129 13.71 32.18 -19.74
CA GLN A 129 13.38 33.57 -20.05
C GLN A 129 12.12 33.99 -19.28
N ILE A 130 12.22 35.15 -18.64
CA ILE A 130 11.25 35.70 -17.71
C ILE A 130 10.37 36.68 -18.49
N ASN A 131 9.08 36.38 -18.68
CA ASN A 131 8.06 37.36 -19.02
C ASN A 131 6.84 37.11 -18.14
N GLN A 132 6.80 37.80 -17.00
CA GLN A 132 5.72 37.75 -16.02
C GLN A 132 4.72 38.87 -16.30
N THR A 133 3.45 38.53 -16.43
CA THR A 133 2.34 39.45 -16.16
C THR A 133 1.47 38.83 -15.07
N ALA A 134 1.19 39.66 -14.07
CA ALA A 134 0.70 39.29 -12.75
C ALA A 134 -0.77 38.86 -12.74
N SER A 135 -1.06 37.76 -12.04
CA SER A 135 -2.38 37.49 -11.46
C SER A 135 -2.18 36.90 -10.07
N ALA A 136 -2.65 37.63 -9.07
CA ALA A 136 -2.41 37.39 -7.64
C ALA A 136 -3.54 36.53 -7.04
N ASN A 137 -3.12 35.49 -6.32
CA ASN A 137 -3.75 34.81 -5.17
C ASN A 137 -3.63 33.29 -5.28
N GLN A 138 -2.40 32.80 -5.14
CA GLN A 138 -2.14 31.43 -4.71
C GLN A 138 -1.27 31.51 -3.45
N THR A 139 -1.82 31.04 -2.33
CA THR A 139 -1.06 30.84 -1.10
C THR A 139 -0.07 29.72 -1.35
N ASN A 140 1.18 30.11 -1.64
CA ASN A 140 2.29 29.19 -1.82
C ASN A 140 2.54 28.44 -0.51
N PHE A 141 2.06 27.20 -0.43
CA PHE A 141 2.55 26.23 0.53
C PHE A 141 3.96 25.84 0.11
N THR A 142 4.97 26.39 0.79
CA THR A 142 6.36 25.98 0.60
C THR A 142 6.50 24.54 1.08
N GLN A 143 6.63 23.59 0.14
CA GLN A 143 6.96 22.21 0.50
C GLN A 143 8.30 22.20 1.25
N PRO A 144 8.41 21.46 2.36
CA PRO A 144 9.67 21.37 3.09
C PRO A 144 10.76 20.81 2.18
N LYS A 145 11.86 21.55 2.05
CA LYS A 145 13.05 21.13 1.29
C LYS A 145 13.61 19.86 1.91
N GLN A 146 13.55 18.74 1.19
CA GLN A 146 14.14 17.48 1.63
C GLN A 146 15.63 17.66 1.98
N PRO A 147 16.14 17.02 3.04
CA PRO A 147 17.54 17.12 3.43
C PRO A 147 18.43 16.60 2.30
N ALA A 148 19.43 17.38 1.91
CA ALA A 148 20.27 17.17 0.73
C ALA A 148 21.19 15.92 0.78
N ASN A 149 21.01 15.02 1.75
CA ASN A 149 21.90 13.89 1.99
C ASN A 149 21.15 12.62 2.41
N GLN A 150 19.92 12.43 1.91
CA GLN A 150 19.17 11.21 2.18
C GLN A 150 19.71 10.08 1.29
N LYS A 151 20.18 8.99 1.91
CA LYS A 151 20.67 7.81 1.18
C LYS A 151 19.52 7.24 0.35
N THR A 152 19.73 7.19 -0.96
CA THR A 152 18.87 6.51 -1.91
C THR A 152 18.93 5.00 -1.66
N ILE A 153 17.77 4.35 -1.48
CA ILE A 153 17.66 2.89 -1.38
C ILE A 153 17.00 2.38 -2.65
N ASP A 154 17.65 1.48 -3.37
CA ASP A 154 17.14 0.85 -4.59
C ASP A 154 17.22 -0.68 -4.52
N CYS A 155 16.69 -1.39 -5.51
CA CYS A 155 16.77 -2.85 -5.61
C CYS A 155 18.22 -3.39 -5.58
N ASN A 156 19.21 -2.57 -5.93
CA ASN A 156 20.63 -2.93 -5.85
C ASN A 156 21.15 -3.01 -4.40
N ASP A 157 20.47 -2.37 -3.44
CA ASP A 157 20.77 -2.50 -2.01
C ASP A 157 20.14 -3.78 -1.40
N ALA A 158 19.35 -4.53 -2.17
CA ALA A 158 18.70 -5.74 -1.69
C ALA A 158 19.73 -6.86 -1.43
N SER A 159 19.52 -7.58 -0.32
CA SER A 159 20.33 -8.75 0.03
C SER A 159 19.43 -9.89 0.51
N PRO A 160 19.94 -11.14 0.60
CA PRO A 160 19.15 -12.27 1.10
C PRO A 160 18.55 -12.06 2.50
N TYR A 161 19.14 -11.18 3.31
CA TYR A 161 18.70 -10.90 4.68
C TYR A 161 17.93 -9.58 4.82
N ILE A 162 18.03 -8.71 3.81
CA ILE A 162 17.43 -7.37 3.78
C ILE A 162 16.75 -7.21 2.43
N PRO A 163 15.53 -7.74 2.26
CA PRO A 163 14.77 -7.51 1.04
C PRO A 163 14.37 -6.04 0.90
N VAL A 164 14.29 -5.59 -0.33
CA VAL A 164 13.77 -4.27 -0.70
C VAL A 164 12.39 -4.47 -1.32
N VAL A 165 11.39 -3.75 -0.82
CA VAL A 165 10.07 -3.65 -1.46
C VAL A 165 10.01 -2.30 -2.16
N LYS A 166 10.01 -2.34 -3.49
CA LYS A 166 9.92 -1.16 -4.36
C LYS A 166 8.50 -1.03 -4.89
N TYR A 167 7.90 0.12 -4.71
CA TYR A 167 6.63 0.45 -5.34
C TYR A 167 6.87 1.25 -6.62
N GLU A 168 6.23 0.86 -7.72
CA GLU A 168 6.33 1.53 -9.03
C GLU A 168 4.94 1.74 -9.61
N THR A 169 4.66 2.93 -10.14
CA THR A 169 3.50 3.12 -11.01
C THR A 169 3.91 2.98 -12.47
N VAL A 170 3.13 2.23 -13.24
CA VAL A 170 3.37 2.06 -14.67
C VAL A 170 2.69 3.22 -15.39
N ASN A 171 3.41 3.89 -16.29
CA ASN A 171 2.85 4.98 -17.07
C ASN A 171 1.66 4.46 -17.91
N ARG A 172 0.47 5.06 -17.73
CA ARG A 172 -0.77 4.69 -18.43
C ARG A 172 -0.67 4.77 -19.96
N SER A 173 0.34 5.48 -20.47
CA SER A 173 0.60 5.60 -21.91
C SER A 173 1.05 4.28 -22.54
N VAL A 174 1.47 3.31 -21.72
CA VAL A 174 1.82 1.96 -22.17
C VAL A 174 0.53 1.14 -22.25
N MET A 175 0.09 0.78 -23.47
CA MET A 175 -1.18 0.05 -23.73
C MET A 175 -1.29 -1.31 -23.03
N ASN A 176 -0.26 -1.79 -22.34
CA ASN A 176 -0.23 -3.03 -21.60
C ASN A 176 0.28 -2.82 -20.17
N ALA A 177 -0.12 -1.72 -19.52
CA ALA A 177 0.19 -1.52 -18.11
C ALA A 177 -0.50 -2.62 -17.28
N THR A 178 0.29 -3.62 -16.85
CA THR A 178 -0.19 -4.74 -16.05
C THR A 178 0.10 -4.52 -14.58
N THR A 179 -0.90 -4.80 -13.75
CA THR A 179 -0.78 -4.92 -12.30
C THR A 179 -0.08 -6.23 -11.96
N ASN A 180 1.13 -6.20 -11.40
CA ASN A 180 1.86 -7.41 -11.05
C ASN A 180 2.83 -7.23 -9.89
N ILE A 181 3.26 -8.36 -9.33
CA ILE A 181 4.30 -8.45 -8.31
C ILE A 181 5.44 -9.25 -8.95
N THR A 182 6.65 -8.68 -8.95
CA THR A 182 7.84 -9.39 -9.42
C THR A 182 8.85 -9.54 -8.29
N PHE A 183 9.68 -10.57 -8.39
CA PHE A 183 10.70 -10.87 -7.39
C PHE A 183 12.02 -11.21 -8.08
N THR A 184 13.00 -10.32 -7.92
CA THR A 184 14.31 -10.47 -8.55
C THR A 184 15.41 -9.99 -7.61
N ASN A 185 16.43 -10.80 -7.36
CA ASN A 185 17.58 -10.46 -6.51
C ASN A 185 17.20 -9.96 -5.11
N ASN A 186 16.21 -10.59 -4.46
CA ASN A 186 15.65 -10.16 -3.16
C ASN A 186 14.96 -8.79 -3.19
N CYS A 187 14.75 -8.20 -4.37
CA CYS A 187 13.90 -7.04 -4.56
C CYS A 187 12.50 -7.49 -4.97
N ILE A 188 11.50 -7.05 -4.23
CA ILE A 188 10.07 -7.26 -4.49
C ILE A 188 9.56 -5.98 -5.13
N ILE A 189 9.12 -6.04 -6.38
CA ILE A 189 8.64 -4.87 -7.11
C ILE A 189 7.13 -4.98 -7.25
N LEU A 190 6.42 -3.99 -6.70
CA LEU A 190 4.97 -3.87 -6.72
C LEU A 190 4.57 -2.87 -7.79
N ARG A 191 3.96 -3.36 -8.89
CA ARG A 191 3.57 -2.51 -10.03
C ARG A 191 2.07 -2.36 -10.10
N GLY A 192 1.61 -1.12 -10.10
CA GLY A 192 0.22 -0.76 -10.34
C GLY A 192 0.05 0.03 -11.64
N ALA A 193 -0.94 -0.32 -12.46
CA ALA A 193 -1.31 0.44 -13.66
C ALA A 193 -2.04 1.77 -13.33
N SER A 194 -2.51 1.92 -12.09
CA SER A 194 -3.16 3.10 -11.54
C SER A 194 -2.95 3.14 -10.03
N GLU A 195 -3.30 4.27 -9.41
CA GLU A 195 -3.32 4.41 -7.95
C GLU A 195 -4.14 3.31 -7.26
N SER A 196 -5.35 3.03 -7.76
CA SER A 196 -6.20 1.94 -7.22
C SER A 196 -5.53 0.58 -7.35
N ALA A 197 -5.01 0.28 -8.54
CA ALA A 197 -4.35 -1.00 -8.79
C ALA A 197 -3.10 -1.20 -7.93
N LEU A 198 -2.40 -0.12 -7.60
CA LEU A 198 -1.23 -0.16 -6.73
C LEU A 198 -1.61 -0.45 -5.28
N VAL A 199 -2.71 0.13 -4.81
CA VAL A 199 -3.29 -0.19 -3.50
C VAL A 199 -3.73 -1.66 -3.45
N GLU A 200 -4.39 -2.15 -4.50
CA GLU A 200 -4.78 -3.57 -4.63
C GLU A 200 -3.58 -4.53 -4.57
N VAL A 201 -2.47 -4.19 -5.21
CA VAL A 201 -1.22 -4.97 -5.15
C VAL A 201 -0.61 -4.93 -3.75
N GLY A 202 -0.61 -3.76 -3.11
CA GLY A 202 -0.16 -3.61 -1.72
C GLY A 202 -0.97 -4.49 -0.77
N ASP A 203 -2.31 -4.44 -0.89
CA ASP A 203 -3.22 -5.29 -0.12
C ASP A 203 -2.99 -6.77 -0.42
N ARG A 204 -2.79 -7.16 -1.69
CA ARG A 204 -2.47 -8.55 -2.06
C ARG A 204 -1.23 -9.08 -1.36
N LEU A 205 -0.15 -8.28 -1.35
CA LEU A 205 1.09 -8.63 -0.67
C LEU A 205 0.85 -8.76 0.84
N LEU A 206 0.08 -7.84 1.43
CA LEU A 206 -0.24 -7.85 2.84
C LEU A 206 -1.08 -9.07 3.24
N TYR A 207 -2.05 -9.46 2.41
CA TYR A 207 -2.83 -10.68 2.60
C TYR A 207 -1.96 -11.93 2.56
N GLY A 208 -1.01 -12.01 1.62
CA GLY A 208 -0.03 -13.10 1.59
C GLY A 208 0.86 -13.11 2.83
N TYR A 209 1.38 -11.95 3.21
CA TYR A 209 2.20 -11.78 4.42
C TYR A 209 1.50 -12.28 5.68
N LEU A 210 0.22 -11.91 5.86
CA LEU A 210 -0.63 -12.32 6.97
C LEU A 210 -1.15 -13.76 6.89
N GLY A 211 -0.98 -14.43 5.75
CA GLY A 211 -1.51 -15.79 5.54
C GLY A 211 -3.03 -15.82 5.34
N ILE A 212 -3.62 -14.70 4.93
CA ILE A 212 -5.06 -14.60 4.59
C ILE A 212 -5.31 -15.22 3.23
N ILE A 213 -4.45 -14.96 2.25
CA ILE A 213 -4.47 -15.59 0.93
C ILE A 213 -3.24 -16.49 0.83
N GLU A 214 -3.44 -17.77 0.58
CA GLU A 214 -2.36 -18.73 0.35
C GLU A 214 -1.76 -18.54 -1.05
N ASP A 215 -0.45 -18.68 -1.17
CA ASP A 215 0.23 -18.60 -2.46
C ASP A 215 -0.02 -19.90 -3.24
N GLN A 216 -0.60 -19.78 -4.44
CA GLN A 216 -1.02 -20.90 -5.30
C GLN A 216 0.15 -21.75 -5.88
N GLN A 217 1.38 -21.57 -5.39
CA GLN A 217 2.61 -22.18 -5.95
C GLN A 217 3.46 -22.96 -4.92
N SER A 218 2.91 -23.30 -3.74
CA SER A 218 3.61 -24.14 -2.76
C SER A 218 3.61 -25.62 -3.12
#